data_AF-A0A261A517-F1
#
_entry.id   AF-A0A261A517-F1
#
_cell.length_a   1.000
_cell.length_b   1.000
_cell.length_c   1.000
_cell.angle_alpha   90.00
_cell.angle_beta   90.00
_cell.angle_gamma   90.00
#
_symmetry.space_group_name_H-M   'P 1'
#
loop_
_entity.id
_entity.type
_entity.pdbx_description
1 polymer ?
#
loop_
_entity_poly.entity_id
_entity_poly.type
_entity_poly.pdbx_seq_one_letter_code
_entity_poly.pdbx_strand_id
1 'polypeptide(L)'
;MQPMLSTFPLRKLPFVALKHVIQVMDIDEILKIAITSKYMESIVKVCYIQIRQTMAIFSREYSYIGLDFPAVTLFCCAKAFNHPSAPKLTKEDLKPWLSETATTIENTRQFFTRIHKLFQCGPYRLMINSPTENIKEILEIPEFRNFTVLYLVGGHFKKEQLDE
;
A
#
# COMPACT_ATOMS: atom_id res chain seq x y z
N MET A 1 36.65 -8.71 14.58
CA MET A 1 36.46 -8.46 13.14
C MET A 1 34.97 -8.33 12.88
N GLN A 2 34.48 -7.15 12.48
CA GLN A 2 33.12 -7.03 11.94
C GLN A 2 33.09 -7.65 10.54
N PRO A 3 32.07 -8.46 10.20
CA PRO A 3 31.95 -8.98 8.84
C PRO A 3 31.67 -7.81 7.89
N MET A 4 32.45 -7.68 6.81
CA MET A 4 32.10 -6.76 5.73
C MET A 4 30.79 -7.25 5.10
N LEU A 5 29.73 -6.45 5.24
CA LEU A 5 28.50 -6.64 4.48
C LEU A 5 28.80 -6.34 3.01
N SER A 6 29.13 -7.38 2.25
CA SER A 6 29.20 -7.33 0.79
C SER A 6 27.80 -7.06 0.25
N THR A 7 27.58 -5.90 -0.37
CA THR A 7 26.31 -5.58 -1.02
C THR A 7 26.19 -6.37 -2.31
N PHE A 8 25.14 -7.18 -2.41
CA PHE A 8 24.83 -7.90 -3.64
C PHE A 8 24.39 -6.90 -4.73
N PRO A 9 25.10 -6.79 -5.86
CA PRO A 9 24.84 -5.74 -6.84
C PRO A 9 23.66 -6.13 -7.73
N LEU A 10 22.43 -6.06 -7.18
CA LEU A 10 21.19 -6.52 -7.83
C LEU A 10 21.03 -5.97 -9.26
N ARG A 11 21.43 -4.70 -9.49
CA ARG A 11 21.37 -4.04 -10.80
C ARG A 11 22.34 -4.58 -11.85
N LYS A 12 23.37 -5.33 -11.45
CA LYS A 12 24.36 -5.93 -12.37
C LYS A 12 23.90 -7.30 -12.86
N LEU A 13 22.80 -7.84 -12.35
CA LEU A 13 22.28 -9.11 -12.81
C LEU A 13 21.70 -9.00 -14.22
N PRO A 14 21.85 -10.05 -15.05
CA PRO A 14 21.04 -10.21 -16.26
C PRO A 14 19.55 -10.16 -15.91
N PHE A 15 18.74 -9.63 -16.81
CA PHE A 15 17.31 -9.35 -16.55
C PHE A 15 16.53 -10.58 -16.03
N VAL A 16 16.77 -11.77 -16.59
CA VAL A 16 16.08 -13.01 -16.16
C VAL A 16 16.43 -13.36 -14.71
N ALA A 17 17.70 -13.25 -14.33
CA ALA A 17 18.14 -13.50 -12.95
C ALA A 17 17.59 -12.43 -12.00
N LEU A 18 17.62 -11.16 -12.41
CA LEU A 18 17.04 -10.06 -11.63
C LEU A 18 15.54 -10.27 -11.37
N LYS A 19 14.78 -10.62 -12.41
CA LYS A 19 13.35 -10.92 -12.30
C LYS A 19 13.10 -12.08 -11.34
N HIS A 20 13.86 -13.18 -11.46
CA HIS A 20 13.69 -14.32 -10.58
C HIS A 20 13.97 -13.96 -9.11
N VAL A 21 15.05 -13.21 -8.84
CA VAL A 21 15.35 -12.73 -7.50
C VAL A 21 14.18 -11.89 -6.95
N ILE A 22 13.70 -10.89 -7.69
CA ILE A 22 12.58 -10.05 -7.24
C ILE A 22 11.32 -10.86 -6.98
N GLN A 23 11.02 -11.88 -7.80
CA GLN A 23 9.81 -12.69 -7.65
C GLN A 23 9.81 -13.60 -6.41
N VAL A 24 10.98 -13.90 -5.83
CA VAL A 24 11.10 -14.73 -4.62
C VAL A 24 11.35 -13.91 -3.35
N MET A 25 11.49 -12.59 -3.47
CA MET A 25 11.65 -11.69 -2.31
C MET A 25 10.33 -11.49 -1.57
N ASP A 26 10.44 -11.09 -0.31
CA ASP A 26 9.26 -10.68 0.46
C ASP A 26 8.70 -9.35 -0.08
N ILE A 27 7.38 -9.19 0.02
CA ILE A 27 6.68 -8.07 -0.62
C ILE A 27 7.11 -6.70 -0.06
N ASP A 28 7.50 -6.63 1.21
CA ASP A 28 8.01 -5.39 1.81
C ASP A 28 9.39 -5.02 1.25
N GLU A 29 10.24 -6.02 0.99
CA GLU A 29 11.54 -5.81 0.34
C GLU A 29 11.38 -5.37 -1.12
N ILE A 30 10.44 -6.00 -1.84
CA ILE A 30 10.10 -5.62 -3.23
C ILE A 30 9.63 -4.16 -3.27
N LEU A 31 8.78 -3.75 -2.34
CA LEU A 31 8.31 -2.37 -2.24
C LEU A 31 9.47 -1.40 -1.95
N LYS A 32 10.33 -1.71 -0.97
CA LYS A 32 11.53 -0.92 -0.67
C LYS A 32 12.42 -0.77 -1.91
N ILE A 33 12.61 -1.85 -2.68
CA ILE A 33 13.34 -1.82 -3.95
C ILE A 33 12.67 -0.89 -4.96
N ALA A 34 11.36 -1.03 -5.18
CA ALA A 34 10.61 -0.22 -6.13
C ALA A 34 10.71 1.28 -5.80
N ILE A 35 10.69 1.62 -4.51
CA ILE A 35 10.77 3.01 -4.02
C ILE A 35 12.14 3.65 -4.31
N THR A 36 13.22 2.87 -4.41
CA THR A 36 14.57 3.42 -4.59
C THR A 36 14.80 4.18 -5.90
N SER A 37 14.07 3.86 -6.98
CA SER A 37 14.22 4.53 -8.28
C SER A 37 13.13 4.13 -9.28
N LYS A 38 12.87 5.01 -10.25
CA LYS A 38 11.99 4.71 -11.39
C LYS A 38 12.41 3.47 -12.19
N TYR A 39 13.71 3.20 -12.26
CA TYR A 39 14.24 1.99 -12.90
C TYR A 39 13.78 0.73 -12.15
N MET A 40 14.02 0.66 -10.84
CA MET A 40 13.61 -0.51 -10.04
C MET A 40 12.09 -0.67 -10.01
N GLU A 41 11.34 0.42 -9.92
CA GLU A 41 9.88 0.39 -10.04
C GLU A 41 9.42 -0.24 -11.37
N SER A 42 10.07 0.14 -12.48
CA SER A 42 9.76 -0.44 -13.80
C SER A 42 10.10 -1.92 -13.89
N ILE A 43 11.20 -2.35 -13.27
CA ILE A 43 11.58 -3.76 -13.18
C ILE A 43 10.55 -4.55 -12.36
N VAL A 44 10.17 -4.05 -11.18
CA VAL A 44 9.16 -4.70 -10.33
C VAL A 44 7.83 -4.84 -11.07
N LYS A 45 7.41 -3.81 -11.83
CA LYS A 45 6.20 -3.84 -12.65
C LYS A 45 6.19 -5.00 -13.67
N VAL A 46 7.31 -5.30 -14.32
CA VAL A 46 7.41 -6.40 -15.31
C VAL A 46 7.66 -7.78 -14.66
N CYS A 47 7.77 -7.83 -13.34
CA CYS A 47 7.82 -9.08 -12.58
C CYS A 47 6.42 -9.71 -12.40
N TYR A 48 5.34 -8.97 -12.68
CA TYR A 48 3.95 -9.45 -12.63
C TYR A 48 3.60 -10.13 -11.29
N ILE A 49 4.00 -9.50 -10.19
CA ILE A 49 3.76 -10.02 -8.85
C ILE A 49 2.26 -9.93 -8.56
N GLN A 50 1.71 -11.04 -8.07
CA GLN A 50 0.30 -11.20 -7.77
C GLN A 50 0.02 -10.81 -6.32
N ILE A 51 -0.96 -9.93 -6.12
CA ILE A 51 -1.51 -9.63 -4.81
C ILE A 51 -2.96 -10.10 -4.83
N ARG A 52 -3.31 -11.12 -4.02
CA ARG A 52 -4.64 -11.74 -4.13
C ARG A 52 -5.76 -10.78 -3.77
N GLN A 53 -5.53 -9.94 -2.77
CA GLN A 53 -6.52 -9.02 -2.27
C GLN A 53 -5.83 -7.80 -1.69
N THR A 54 -6.48 -6.65 -1.84
CA THR A 54 -6.05 -5.40 -1.20
C THR A 54 -7.17 -4.84 -0.34
N MET A 55 -6.80 -4.06 0.66
CA MET A 55 -7.74 -3.39 1.54
C MET A 55 -7.30 -1.94 1.70
N ALA A 56 -8.21 -1.00 1.44
CA ALA A 56 -8.01 0.39 1.82
C ALA A 56 -8.75 0.64 3.14
N ILE A 57 -8.03 1.14 4.15
CA ILE A 57 -8.58 1.39 5.48
C ILE A 57 -8.49 2.88 5.79
N PHE A 58 -9.61 3.46 6.19
CA PHE A 58 -9.72 4.86 6.63
C PHE A 58 -10.22 4.91 8.07
N SER A 59 -9.55 5.72 8.88
CA SER A 59 -9.98 6.09 10.22
C SER A 59 -9.66 7.56 10.47
N ARG A 60 -10.12 8.12 11.59
CA ARG A 60 -9.77 9.49 12.00
C ARG A 60 -8.27 9.75 12.05
N GLU A 61 -7.52 8.79 12.60
CA GLU A 61 -6.13 8.99 12.99
C GLU A 61 -5.12 8.39 12.01
N TYR A 62 -5.58 7.45 11.18
CA TYR A 62 -4.71 6.74 10.25
C TYR A 62 -5.45 6.29 9.00
N SER A 63 -4.71 6.21 7.90
CA SER A 63 -5.08 5.47 6.71
C SER A 63 -3.92 4.57 6.29
N TYR A 64 -4.26 3.40 5.77
CA TYR A 64 -3.27 2.47 5.28
C TYR A 64 -3.87 1.56 4.22
N ILE A 65 -2.98 0.90 3.48
CA ILE A 65 -3.31 -0.13 2.52
C ILE A 65 -2.79 -1.46 3.06
N GLY A 66 -3.69 -2.42 3.23
CA GLY A 66 -3.33 -3.82 3.44
C GLY A 66 -3.18 -4.52 2.09
N LEU A 67 -2.08 -5.23 1.89
CA LEU A 67 -1.98 -6.25 0.87
C LEU A 67 -2.15 -7.60 1.56
N ASP A 68 -3.09 -8.41 1.10
CA ASP A 68 -3.38 -9.73 1.64
C ASP A 68 -2.85 -10.79 0.67
N PHE A 69 -2.03 -11.70 1.22
CA PHE A 69 -1.40 -12.81 0.50
C PHE A 69 -0.58 -12.36 -0.73
N PRO A 70 0.67 -11.92 -0.51
CA PRO A 70 1.41 -11.85 0.76
C PRO A 70 0.96 -10.69 1.67
N ALA A 71 0.98 -10.93 3.00
CA ALA A 71 0.52 -9.96 3.99
C ALA A 71 1.54 -8.82 4.19
N VAL A 72 1.16 -7.58 3.94
CA VAL A 72 1.94 -6.38 4.32
C VAL A 72 1.01 -5.20 4.58
N THR A 73 1.36 -4.37 5.57
CA THR A 73 0.62 -3.14 5.90
C THR A 73 1.42 -1.90 5.51
N LEU A 74 0.80 -1.01 4.74
CA LEU A 74 1.45 0.17 4.17
C LEU A 74 0.80 1.44 4.73
N PHE A 75 1.47 2.09 5.67
CA PHE A 75 0.93 3.26 6.37
C PHE A 75 1.15 4.54 5.57
N CYS A 76 0.08 5.21 5.17
CA CYS A 76 0.13 6.49 4.46
C CYS A 76 0.16 7.71 5.41
N CYS A 77 0.03 7.47 6.71
CA CYS A 77 -0.03 8.49 7.77
C CYS A 77 1.13 8.38 8.77
N ALA A 78 1.37 9.44 9.54
CA ALA A 78 2.47 9.49 10.52
C ALA A 78 2.29 8.50 11.68
N LYS A 79 1.04 8.18 12.05
CA LYS A 79 0.75 7.18 13.08
C LYS A 79 0.74 5.79 12.45
N ALA A 80 1.74 4.98 12.78
CA ALA A 80 1.69 3.54 12.56
C ALA A 80 1.26 2.85 13.87
N PHE A 81 0.38 1.86 13.78
CA PHE A 81 0.10 0.99 14.92
C PHE A 81 0.78 -0.37 14.72
N ASN A 82 1.03 -1.07 15.82
CA ASN A 82 1.58 -2.42 15.76
C ASN A 82 0.45 -3.40 15.41
N HIS A 83 0.28 -3.70 14.12
CA HIS A 83 -0.46 -4.89 13.74
C HIS A 83 0.50 -6.10 13.88
N PRO A 84 0.25 -7.05 14.81
CA PRO A 84 1.24 -8.05 15.20
C PRO A 84 1.52 -9.12 14.11
N SER A 85 0.78 -9.17 13.02
CA SER A 85 0.79 -10.30 12.09
C SER A 85 1.31 -10.02 10.67
N ALA A 86 1.82 -8.81 10.38
CA ALA A 86 2.33 -8.49 9.04
C ALA A 86 3.53 -7.53 9.09
N PRO A 87 4.52 -7.67 8.18
CA PRO A 87 5.50 -6.62 7.90
C PRO A 87 4.80 -5.29 7.63
N LYS A 88 5.47 -4.19 8.02
CA LYS A 88 4.93 -2.83 7.84
C LYS A 88 5.95 -1.91 7.18
N LEU A 89 5.45 -1.06 6.29
CA LEU A 89 6.18 0.11 5.81
C LEU A 89 5.50 1.35 6.39
N THR A 90 6.29 2.25 6.99
CA THR A 90 5.78 3.50 7.56
C THR A 90 5.77 4.62 6.52
N LYS A 91 5.22 5.77 6.89
CA LYS A 91 5.24 6.96 6.04
C LYS A 91 6.66 7.35 5.62
N GLU A 92 7.64 7.14 6.48
CA GLU A 92 9.06 7.44 6.25
C GLU A 92 9.64 6.55 5.16
N ASP A 93 9.35 5.24 5.19
CA ASP A 93 9.76 4.30 4.15
C ASP A 93 9.15 4.67 2.79
N LEU A 94 7.89 5.11 2.83
CA LEU A 94 7.09 5.43 1.63
C LEU A 94 7.29 6.87 1.15
N LYS A 95 8.09 7.69 1.85
CA LYS A 95 8.26 9.12 1.60
C LYS A 95 8.47 9.49 0.11
N PRO A 96 9.29 8.76 -0.68
CA PRO A 96 9.50 9.11 -2.10
C PRO A 96 8.25 9.01 -2.98
N TRP A 97 7.21 8.32 -2.52
CA TRP A 97 5.94 8.15 -3.23
C TRP A 97 4.80 8.97 -2.64
N LEU A 98 5.03 9.65 -1.52
CA LEU A 98 4.03 10.48 -0.85
C LEU A 98 4.33 11.96 -1.06
N SER A 99 3.28 12.77 -1.11
CA SER A 99 3.40 14.22 -1.11
C SER A 99 3.33 14.75 0.32
N GLU A 100 4.31 15.57 0.71
CA GLU A 100 4.33 16.22 2.03
C GLU A 100 3.18 17.23 2.20
N THR A 101 2.66 17.78 1.10
CA THR A 101 1.60 18.81 1.10
C THR A 101 0.20 18.26 0.89
N ALA A 102 0.06 16.99 0.48
CA ALA A 102 -1.23 16.37 0.24
C ALA A 102 -1.90 15.91 1.54
N THR A 103 -3.24 15.87 1.52
CA THR A 103 -4.02 15.30 2.62
C THR A 103 -3.75 13.80 2.75
N THR A 104 -4.09 13.23 3.90
CA THR A 104 -3.98 11.78 4.14
C THR A 104 -4.81 10.98 3.12
N ILE A 105 -6.02 11.43 2.79
CA ILE A 105 -6.89 10.78 1.80
C ILE A 105 -6.24 10.79 0.42
N GLU A 106 -5.73 11.95 -0.01
CA GLU A 106 -5.09 12.12 -1.31
C GLU A 106 -3.81 11.28 -1.43
N ASN A 107 -2.97 11.28 -0.40
CA ASN A 107 -1.79 10.41 -0.33
C ASN A 107 -2.18 8.92 -0.39
N THR A 108 -3.25 8.53 0.28
CA THR A 108 -3.76 7.15 0.23
C THR A 108 -4.26 6.79 -1.17
N ARG A 109 -4.99 7.69 -1.84
CA ARG A 109 -5.48 7.51 -3.22
C ARG A 109 -4.32 7.37 -4.22
N GLN A 110 -3.34 8.25 -4.16
CA GLN A 110 -2.15 8.21 -5.02
C GLN A 110 -1.38 6.90 -4.81
N PHE A 111 -1.17 6.53 -3.55
CA PHE A 111 -0.44 5.32 -3.20
C PHE A 111 -1.21 4.06 -3.63
N PHE A 112 -2.52 4.00 -3.41
CA PHE A 112 -3.40 2.91 -3.88
C PHE A 112 -3.31 2.74 -5.39
N THR A 113 -3.42 3.83 -6.14
CA THR A 113 -3.29 3.84 -7.59
C THR A 113 -1.94 3.29 -8.04
N ARG A 114 -0.87 3.65 -7.32
CA ARG A 114 0.49 3.21 -7.65
C ARG A 114 0.68 1.72 -7.39
N ILE A 115 0.20 1.22 -6.25
CA ILE A 115 0.18 -0.21 -5.91
C ILE A 115 -0.54 -1.02 -6.99
N HIS A 116 -1.74 -0.59 -7.39
CA HIS A 116 -2.53 -1.26 -8.43
C HIS A 116 -1.93 -1.16 -9.85
N LYS A 117 -0.98 -0.23 -10.08
CA LYS A 117 -0.19 -0.15 -11.32
C LYS A 117 1.09 -0.98 -11.27
N LEU A 118 1.62 -1.23 -10.06
CA LEU A 118 2.87 -1.93 -9.82
C LEU A 118 2.65 -3.45 -9.78
N PHE A 119 1.55 -3.89 -9.19
CA PHE A 119 1.22 -5.30 -8.98
C PHE A 119 -0.05 -5.70 -9.73
N GLN A 120 -0.20 -7.01 -9.95
CA GLN A 120 -1.44 -7.61 -10.39
C GLN A 120 -2.33 -7.85 -9.16
N CYS A 121 -3.05 -6.79 -8.78
CA CYS A 121 -3.96 -6.84 -7.64
C CYS A 121 -5.29 -7.48 -8.03
N GLY A 122 -5.73 -8.44 -7.21
CA GLY A 122 -7.08 -8.97 -7.25
C GLY A 122 -8.12 -7.98 -6.69
N PRO A 123 -9.31 -8.48 -6.32
CA PRO A 123 -10.39 -7.64 -5.84
C PRO A 123 -10.02 -6.94 -4.53
N TYR A 124 -10.47 -5.69 -4.38
CA TYR A 124 -10.18 -4.91 -3.18
C TYR A 124 -11.42 -4.75 -2.29
N ARG A 125 -11.17 -4.47 -1.01
CA ARG A 125 -12.17 -4.16 0.01
C ARG A 125 -11.91 -2.77 0.59
N LEU A 126 -12.98 -2.09 1.00
CA LEU A 126 -12.91 -0.79 1.64
C LEU A 126 -13.35 -0.92 3.09
N MET A 127 -12.61 -0.34 4.03
CA MET A 127 -12.97 -0.28 5.45
C MET A 127 -12.93 1.16 5.92
N ILE A 128 -14.00 1.59 6.58
CA ILE A 128 -14.11 2.91 7.19
C ILE A 128 -14.45 2.72 8.66
N ASN A 129 -13.56 3.20 9.53
CA ASN A 129 -13.68 3.11 10.98
C ASN A 129 -14.29 4.41 11.54
N SER A 130 -15.32 4.30 12.38
CA SER A 130 -15.84 5.44 13.13
C SER A 130 -14.88 5.87 14.24
N PRO A 131 -14.72 7.18 14.54
CA PRO A 131 -15.36 8.31 13.87
C PRO A 131 -14.52 8.82 12.68
N THR A 132 -14.92 8.52 11.45
CA THR A 132 -14.37 9.16 10.24
C THR A 132 -15.39 10.16 9.73
N GLU A 133 -15.00 11.42 9.57
CA GLU A 133 -15.93 12.50 9.19
C GLU A 133 -16.11 12.60 7.65
N ASN A 134 -15.12 12.16 6.88
CA ASN A 134 -15.05 12.34 5.42
C ASN A 134 -15.56 11.13 4.62
N ILE A 135 -16.58 10.43 5.11
CA ILE A 135 -17.06 9.18 4.51
C ILE A 135 -17.55 9.39 3.07
N LYS A 136 -18.39 10.41 2.86
CA LYS A 136 -18.89 10.75 1.52
C LYS A 136 -17.75 11.03 0.54
N GLU A 137 -16.80 11.87 0.95
CA GLU A 137 -15.61 12.19 0.15
C GLU A 137 -14.86 10.91 -0.26
N ILE A 138 -14.64 9.97 0.68
CA ILE A 138 -13.95 8.71 0.39
C ILE A 138 -14.73 7.84 -0.61
N LEU A 139 -16.05 7.73 -0.44
CA LEU A 139 -16.91 6.92 -1.33
C LEU A 139 -17.05 7.52 -2.73
N GLU A 140 -16.93 8.85 -2.85
CA GLU A 140 -16.99 9.54 -4.13
C GLU A 140 -15.68 9.44 -4.94
N ILE A 141 -14.55 9.11 -4.33
CA ILE A 141 -13.26 8.97 -5.02
C ILE A 141 -13.32 7.83 -6.04
N PRO A 142 -13.10 8.07 -7.35
CA PRO A 142 -13.24 7.07 -8.40
C PRO A 142 -12.42 5.79 -8.16
N GLU A 143 -11.20 5.92 -7.66
CA GLU A 143 -10.31 4.79 -7.36
C GLU A 143 -10.84 3.89 -6.23
N PHE A 144 -11.71 4.43 -5.36
CA PHE A 144 -12.34 3.72 -4.24
C PHE A 144 -13.81 3.36 -4.48
N ARG A 145 -14.31 3.43 -5.74
CA ARG A 145 -15.69 3.01 -6.05
C ARG A 145 -15.85 1.51 -6.29
N ASN A 146 -14.85 0.85 -6.86
CA ASN A 146 -14.97 -0.55 -7.34
C ASN A 146 -14.68 -1.62 -6.27
N PHE A 147 -15.05 -1.39 -5.00
CA PHE A 147 -14.78 -2.37 -3.93
C PHE A 147 -15.73 -3.55 -4.04
N THR A 148 -15.27 -4.73 -3.61
CA THR A 148 -16.13 -5.92 -3.49
C THR A 148 -16.93 -5.95 -2.22
N VAL A 149 -16.40 -5.35 -1.15
CA VAL A 149 -17.01 -5.31 0.18
C VAL A 149 -16.66 -3.97 0.82
N LEU A 150 -17.67 -3.33 1.42
CA LEU A 150 -17.50 -2.18 2.31
C LEU A 150 -17.72 -2.62 3.76
N TYR A 151 -16.71 -2.42 4.60
CA TYR A 151 -16.82 -2.58 6.05
C TYR A 151 -17.00 -1.21 6.70
N LEU A 152 -18.06 -1.06 7.47
CA LEU A 152 -18.27 0.07 8.36
C LEU A 152 -18.10 -0.43 9.78
N VAL A 153 -17.01 -0.05 10.43
CA VAL A 153 -16.62 -0.61 11.74
C VAL A 153 -16.67 0.47 12.81
N GLY A 154 -17.29 0.14 13.94
CA GLY A 154 -17.58 1.09 15.03
C GLY A 154 -19.05 1.52 15.07
N GLY A 155 -19.44 2.23 16.12
CA GLY A 155 -20.80 2.75 16.29
C GLY A 155 -20.99 4.16 15.71
N HIS A 156 -22.25 4.50 15.40
CA HIS A 156 -22.73 5.85 15.06
C HIS A 156 -22.49 6.37 13.62
N PHE A 157 -22.52 5.51 12.60
CA PHE A 157 -22.70 6.00 11.23
C PHE A 157 -24.12 6.56 11.08
N LYS A 158 -24.24 7.84 10.73
CA LYS A 158 -25.56 8.43 10.43
C LYS A 158 -25.93 8.14 8.99
N LYS A 159 -27.23 7.98 8.72
CA LYS A 159 -27.76 7.73 7.37
C LYS A 159 -27.29 8.82 6.38
N GLU A 160 -27.26 10.07 6.82
CA GLU A 160 -26.83 11.20 5.99
C GLU A 160 -25.36 11.16 5.61
N GLN A 161 -24.52 10.33 6.26
CA GLN A 161 -23.11 10.15 5.89
C GLN A 161 -22.90 9.06 4.84
N LEU A 162 -23.91 8.23 4.59
CA LEU A 162 -23.86 7.06 3.71
C LEU A 162 -24.76 7.21 2.47
N ASP A 163 -25.87 7.91 2.60
CA ASP A 163 -26.77 8.22 1.49
C ASP A 163 -26.26 9.43 0.69
N GLU A 164 -26.44 9.39 -0.63
CA GLU A 164 -26.17 10.49 -1.57
C GLU A 164 -26.89 11.80 -1.14
#